data_AF-A0A932JDN2-F1
#
_entry.id   AF-A0A932JDN2-F1
#
_cell.length_a   1.000
_cell.length_b   1.000
_cell.length_c   1.000
_cell.angle_alpha   90.00
_cell.angle_beta   90.00
_cell.angle_gamma   90.00
#
_symmetry.space_group_name_H-M   'P 1'
#
loop_
_entity.id
_entity.type
_entity.pdbx_description
1 polymer ?
#
loop_
_entity_poly.entity_id
_entity_poly.type
_entity_poly.pdbx_seq_one_letter_code
_entity_poly.pdbx_strand_id
1 'polypeptide(L)'
;MNCEKIKESVYKWLDDEMPEAQKGGLLAHLEACPHCRKEAESIRSLNDSLRASFSAIEPSRDFERVFWQAIAGRSAAKEPWFIGLLKELDSLVPHLGIPQMAMAVLTALLVGGAGGIFSAVNAAVPSEVQRSSAQYLSGFNEFKGVPSPSVAASYLKVMNDRSAV
;
A
#
# COMPACT_ATOMS: atom_id res chain seq x y z
N MET A 1 12.04 -23.45 -11.24
CA MET A 1 13.05 -22.37 -11.24
C MET A 1 14.38 -22.94 -11.72
N ASN A 2 15.15 -22.16 -12.49
CA ASN A 2 16.52 -22.53 -12.88
C ASN A 2 17.50 -22.10 -11.76
N CYS A 3 18.58 -22.86 -11.58
CA CYS A 3 19.63 -22.64 -10.59
C CYS A 3 20.24 -21.23 -10.66
N GLU A 4 20.36 -20.63 -11.85
CA GLU A 4 20.90 -19.27 -12.00
C GLU A 4 20.03 -18.21 -11.30
N LYS A 5 18.71 -18.27 -11.49
CA LYS A 5 17.76 -17.34 -10.85
C LYS A 5 17.72 -17.52 -9.33
N ILE A 6 18.00 -18.74 -8.86
CA ILE A 6 18.02 -19.07 -7.45
C ILE A 6 19.20 -18.40 -6.75
N LYS A 7 20.37 -18.30 -7.40
CA LYS A 7 21.55 -17.64 -6.80
C LYS A 7 21.25 -16.20 -6.39
N GLU A 8 20.68 -15.40 -7.29
CA GLU A 8 20.29 -14.02 -6.97
C GLU A 8 19.21 -13.95 -5.88
N SER A 9 18.27 -14.91 -5.92
CA SER A 9 17.20 -15.03 -4.94
C SER A 9 17.71 -15.39 -3.54
N VAL A 10 18.79 -16.16 -3.43
CA VAL A 10 19.41 -16.53 -2.15
C VAL A 10 19.96 -15.30 -1.42
N TYR A 11 20.60 -14.37 -2.12
CA TYR A 11 21.11 -13.14 -1.49
C TYR A 11 19.96 -12.28 -0.93
N LYS A 12 18.93 -12.02 -1.74
CA LYS A 12 17.74 -11.27 -1.30
C LYS A 12 17.02 -11.94 -0.13
N TRP A 13 17.03 -13.28 -0.09
CA TRP A 13 16.46 -14.03 1.02
C TRP A 13 17.29 -13.92 2.30
N LEU A 14 18.62 -13.96 2.21
CA LEU A 14 19.51 -13.83 3.36
C LEU A 14 19.51 -12.41 3.96
N ASP A 15 19.27 -11.39 3.14
CA ASP A 15 19.19 -9.98 3.55
C ASP A 15 17.77 -9.56 3.97
N ASP A 16 16.81 -10.50 4.06
CA ASP A 16 15.39 -10.26 4.35
C ASP A 16 14.68 -9.31 3.37
N GLU A 17 15.23 -9.12 2.17
CA GLU A 17 14.66 -8.29 1.09
C GLU A 17 13.69 -9.05 0.18
N MET A 18 13.47 -10.34 0.43
CA MET A 18 12.57 -11.17 -0.38
C MET A 18 11.12 -11.14 0.13
N PRO A 19 10.13 -10.82 -0.75
CA PRO A 19 8.71 -10.92 -0.40
C PRO A 19 8.29 -12.35 -0.05
N GLU A 20 7.40 -12.52 0.94
CA GLU A 20 6.89 -13.83 1.39
C GLU A 20 6.32 -14.70 0.25
N ALA A 21 5.63 -14.09 -0.70
CA ALA A 21 5.06 -14.79 -1.86
C ALA A 21 6.13 -15.50 -2.73
N GLN A 22 7.39 -15.06 -2.69
CA GLN A 22 8.49 -15.62 -3.48
C GLN A 22 9.32 -16.64 -2.69
N LYS A 23 9.26 -16.61 -1.35
CA LYS A 23 10.04 -17.50 -0.48
C LYS A 23 9.69 -18.97 -0.71
N GLY A 24 8.41 -19.30 -0.91
CA GLY A 24 7.97 -20.68 -1.14
C GLY A 24 8.64 -21.35 -2.35
N GLY A 25 8.79 -20.62 -3.45
CA GLY A 25 9.45 -21.13 -4.66
C GLY A 25 10.96 -21.36 -4.48
N LEU A 26 11.62 -20.46 -3.75
CA LEU A 26 13.03 -20.60 -3.38
C LEU A 26 13.25 -21.83 -2.50
N LEU A 27 12.47 -21.95 -1.42
CA LEU A 27 12.60 -23.06 -0.46
C LEU A 27 12.35 -24.42 -1.13
N ALA A 28 11.31 -24.54 -1.94
CA ALA A 28 11.04 -25.76 -2.69
C ALA A 28 12.19 -26.16 -3.62
N HIS A 29 12.88 -25.19 -4.23
CA HIS A 29 14.06 -25.46 -5.05
C HIS A 29 15.26 -25.88 -4.21
N LEU A 30 15.51 -25.25 -3.06
CA LEU A 30 16.61 -25.63 -2.16
C LEU A 30 16.40 -27.02 -1.57
N GLU A 31 15.17 -27.45 -1.35
CA GLU A 31 14.84 -28.83 -0.98
C GLU A 31 15.15 -29.82 -2.12
N ALA A 32 14.82 -29.46 -3.36
CA ALA A 32 14.98 -30.32 -4.52
C ALA A 32 16.41 -30.35 -5.10
N CYS A 33 17.22 -29.31 -4.89
CA CYS A 33 18.53 -29.13 -5.52
C CYS A 33 19.68 -29.10 -4.47
N PRO A 34 20.42 -30.22 -4.30
CA PRO A 34 21.52 -30.29 -3.33
C PRO A 34 22.66 -29.31 -3.61
N HIS A 35 22.89 -28.95 -4.87
CA HIS A 35 23.93 -28.00 -5.25
C HIS A 35 23.60 -26.59 -4.74
N CYS A 36 22.39 -26.09 -5.06
CA CYS A 36 21.95 -24.78 -4.61
C CYS A 36 21.80 -24.71 -3.09
N ARG A 37 21.41 -25.81 -2.43
CA ARG A 37 21.38 -25.89 -0.97
C ARG A 37 22.75 -25.68 -0.34
N LYS A 38 23.78 -26.41 -0.81
CA LYS A 38 25.15 -26.26 -0.32
C LYS A 38 25.70 -24.85 -0.54
N GLU A 39 25.39 -24.25 -1.68
CA GLU A 39 25.80 -22.89 -2.00
C GLU A 39 25.14 -21.87 -1.04
N ALA A 40 23.83 -22.00 -0.79
CA ALA A 40 23.11 -21.16 0.17
C ALA A 40 23.62 -21.32 1.60
N GLU A 41 23.90 -22.55 2.04
CA GLU A 41 24.48 -22.83 3.36
C GLU A 41 25.88 -22.21 3.51
N SER A 42 26.71 -22.28 2.47
CA SER A 42 28.05 -21.66 2.46
C SER A 42 27.98 -20.14 2.61
N ILE A 43 27.11 -19.48 1.83
CA ILE A 43 26.91 -18.02 1.90
C ILE A 43 26.38 -17.62 3.27
N ARG A 44 25.42 -18.38 3.81
CA ARG A 44 24.87 -18.15 5.15
C ARG A 44 25.95 -18.24 6.23
N SER A 45 26.75 -19.30 6.21
CA SER A 45 27.86 -19.49 7.16
C SER A 45 28.88 -18.36 7.09
N LEU A 46 29.17 -17.85 5.89
CA LEU A 46 30.05 -16.70 5.71
C LEU A 46 29.44 -15.42 6.31
N ASN A 47 28.16 -15.16 6.05
CA ASN A 47 27.47 -13.99 6.60
C ASN A 47 27.39 -14.04 8.14
N ASP A 48 27.10 -15.21 8.70
CA ASP A 48 27.06 -15.42 10.15
C ASP A 48 28.44 -15.21 10.79
N SER A 49 29.50 -15.68 10.13
CA SER A 49 30.88 -15.49 10.59
C SER A 49 31.30 -14.02 10.57
N LEU A 50 30.92 -13.29 9.51
CA LEU A 50 31.15 -11.85 9.41
C LEU A 50 30.40 -11.11 10.53
N ARG A 51 29.11 -11.39 10.69
CA ARG A 51 28.27 -10.79 11.73
C ARG A 51 28.80 -11.04 13.14
N ALA A 52 29.30 -12.25 13.41
CA ALA A 52 29.89 -12.61 14.70
C ALA A 52 31.25 -11.92 14.94
N SER A 53 31.99 -11.62 13.88
CA SER A 53 33.33 -11.01 13.95
C SER A 53 33.28 -9.50 14.21
N PHE A 54 32.16 -8.83 13.91
CA PHE A 54 31.97 -7.42 14.22
C PHE A 54 31.51 -7.24 15.67
N SER A 55 32.33 -6.55 16.48
CA SER A 55 31.90 -6.04 17.78
C SER A 55 30.80 -5.00 17.58
N ALA A 56 29.77 -5.00 18.44
CA ALA A 56 28.77 -3.95 18.47
C ALA A 56 29.47 -2.59 18.60
N ILE A 57 29.32 -1.75 17.57
CA ILE A 57 29.87 -0.40 17.57
C ILE A 57 28.97 0.43 18.49
N GLU A 58 29.50 0.87 19.62
CA GLU A 58 28.78 1.76 20.53
C GLU A 58 28.62 3.12 19.84
N PRO A 59 27.38 3.60 19.60
CA PRO A 59 27.17 4.91 19.03
C PRO A 59 27.66 6.01 19.98
N SER A 60 27.93 7.21 19.46
CA SER A 60 28.25 8.35 20.32
C SER A 60 27.05 8.69 21.21
N ARG A 61 27.30 9.23 22.41
CA ARG A 61 26.24 9.54 23.40
C ARG A 61 25.10 10.42 22.86
N ASP A 62 25.39 11.25 21.87
CA ASP A 62 24.43 12.17 21.26
C ASP A 62 23.87 11.69 19.92
N PHE A 63 24.25 10.50 19.45
CA PHE A 63 23.89 9.98 18.13
C PHE A 63 22.38 9.95 17.92
N GLU A 64 21.63 9.37 18.86
CA GLU A 64 20.17 9.27 18.75
C GLU A 64 19.51 10.64 18.61
N ARG A 65 19.93 11.61 19.43
CA ARG A 65 19.39 12.97 19.38
C ARG A 65 19.64 13.61 18.01
N VAL A 66 20.88 13.55 17.52
CA VAL A 66 21.26 14.16 16.23
C VAL A 66 20.56 13.45 15.07
N PHE A 67 20.49 12.12 15.12
CA PHE A 67 19.84 11.30 14.10
C PHE A 67 18.34 11.61 13.99
N TRP A 68 17.63 11.62 15.12
CA TRP A 68 16.19 11.89 15.13
C TRP A 68 15.86 13.34 14.76
N GLN A 69 16.68 14.32 15.17
CA GLN A 69 16.55 15.70 14.71
C GLN A 69 16.71 15.82 13.18
N ALA A 70 17.68 15.11 12.61
CA ALA A 70 17.90 15.11 11.16
C ALA A 70 16.74 14.46 10.39
N ILE A 71 16.16 13.36 10.91
CA ILE A 71 14.98 12.72 10.32
C ILE A 71 13.76 13.64 10.41
N ALA A 72 13.50 14.22 11.59
CA ALA A 72 12.37 15.12 11.82
C ALA A 72 12.41 16.35 10.89
N GLY A 73 13.60 16.91 10.66
CA GLY A 73 13.77 18.02 9.72
C GLY A 73 13.41 17.64 8.28
N ARG A 74 13.68 16.40 7.86
CA ARG A 74 13.35 15.91 6.51
C ARG A 74 11.87 15.58 6.34
N SER A 75 11.19 15.11 7.38
CA SER A 75 9.76 14.83 7.33
C SER A 75 8.91 16.09 7.45
N ALA A 76 9.33 17.09 8.25
CA ALA A 76 8.66 18.38 8.34
C ALA A 76 8.73 19.19 7.02
N ALA A 77 9.84 19.08 6.28
CA ALA A 77 9.99 19.73 4.97
C ALA A 77 9.10 19.12 3.86
N LYS A 78 8.45 17.98 4.14
CA LYS A 78 7.51 17.30 3.23
C LYS A 78 6.05 17.48 3.66
N GLU A 79 5.67 18.54 4.40
CA GLU A 79 4.24 18.85 4.48
C GLU A 79 3.73 19.18 3.06
N PRO A 80 2.84 18.35 2.49
CA PRO A 80 2.30 18.66 1.18
C PRO A 80 1.40 19.90 1.30
N TRP A 81 1.42 20.73 0.25
CA TRP A 81 0.76 22.04 0.20
C TRP A 81 -0.72 22.04 0.65
N PHE A 82 -1.42 20.91 0.50
CA PHE A 82 -2.82 20.76 0.89
C PHE A 82 -3.04 20.75 2.42
N ILE A 83 -2.03 20.41 3.23
CA ILE A 83 -2.13 20.49 4.71
C ILE A 83 -2.13 21.95 5.15
N GLY A 84 -1.36 22.82 4.49
CA GLY A 84 -1.41 24.27 4.71
C GLY A 84 -2.79 24.84 4.36
N LEU A 85 -3.37 24.41 3.24
CA LEU A 85 -4.72 24.79 2.82
C LEU A 85 -5.81 24.33 3.82
N LEU A 86 -5.71 23.10 4.33
CA LEU A 86 -6.67 22.57 5.31
C LEU A 86 -6.59 23.32 6.66
N LYS A 87 -5.40 23.73 7.09
CA LYS A 87 -5.22 24.56 8.29
C LYS A 87 -5.85 25.96 8.14
N GLU A 88 -5.81 26.55 6.94
CA GLU A 88 -6.54 27.81 6.67
C GLU A 88 -8.06 27.61 6.66
N LEU A 89 -8.57 26.47 6.16
CA LEU A 89 -10.00 26.16 6.24
C LEU A 89 -10.50 25.97 7.67
N ASP A 90 -9.68 25.48 8.60
CA ASP A 90 -10.05 25.34 10.02
C ASP A 90 -10.33 26.71 10.68
N SER A 91 -9.65 27.76 10.21
CA SER A 91 -9.92 29.15 10.62
C SER A 91 -11.16 29.77 9.96
N LEU A 92 -11.63 29.17 8.85
CA LEU A 92 -12.85 29.58 8.15
C LEU A 92 -14.08 28.78 8.56
N VAL A 93 -13.94 27.66 9.27
CA VAL A 93 -15.06 27.04 9.97
C VAL A 93 -15.35 27.92 11.17
N PRO A 94 -16.40 28.76 11.13
CA PRO A 94 -16.80 29.47 12.32
C PRO A 94 -17.09 28.36 13.34
N HIS A 95 -16.67 28.56 14.58
CA HIS A 95 -17.22 27.82 15.71
C HIS A 95 -18.66 28.32 15.87
N LEU A 96 -19.48 28.06 14.86
CA LEU A 96 -20.91 28.23 14.87
C LEU A 96 -21.29 27.38 16.06
N GLY A 97 -21.78 28.02 17.14
CA GLY A 97 -22.04 27.44 18.46
C GLY A 97 -23.11 26.34 18.48
N ILE A 98 -23.25 25.64 17.37
CA ILE A 98 -23.90 24.38 17.18
C ILE A 98 -23.09 23.34 17.98
N PRO A 99 -23.70 22.70 18.99
CA PRO A 99 -23.03 21.64 19.73
C PRO A 99 -22.57 20.55 18.75
N GLN A 100 -21.38 19.98 18.97
CA GLN A 100 -20.74 19.00 18.08
C GLN A 100 -21.69 17.86 17.64
N MET A 101 -22.70 17.56 18.45
CA MET A 101 -23.78 16.61 18.18
C MET A 101 -24.61 16.95 16.94
N ALA A 102 -24.93 18.23 16.69
CA ALA A 102 -25.76 18.60 15.53
C ALA A 102 -25.00 18.52 14.20
N MET A 103 -23.68 18.74 14.21
CA MET A 103 -22.83 18.48 13.05
C MET A 103 -22.69 16.96 12.77
N ALA A 104 -22.57 16.14 13.82
CA ALA A 104 -22.60 14.68 13.68
C ALA A 104 -23.95 14.17 13.13
N VAL A 105 -25.06 14.77 13.55
CA VAL A 105 -26.40 14.43 13.02
C VAL A 105 -26.54 14.85 11.55
N LEU A 106 -26.09 16.04 11.15
CA LEU A 106 -26.14 16.50 9.75
C LEU A 106 -25.28 15.65 8.81
N THR A 107 -24.08 15.29 9.26
CA THR A 107 -23.18 14.40 8.49
C THR A 107 -23.74 12.98 8.42
N ALA A 108 -24.30 12.44 9.50
CA ALA A 108 -25.00 11.16 9.48
C ALA A 108 -26.26 11.18 8.58
N LEU A 109 -26.98 12.31 8.51
CA LEU A 109 -28.16 12.46 7.64
C LEU A 109 -27.78 12.55 6.16
N LEU A 110 -26.66 13.20 5.83
CA LEU A 110 -26.14 13.29 4.46
C LEU A 110 -25.55 11.95 3.98
N VAL A 111 -24.79 11.26 4.83
CA VAL A 111 -24.23 9.92 4.52
C VAL A 111 -25.33 8.85 4.52
N GLY A 112 -26.28 8.92 5.46
CA GLY A 112 -27.44 8.01 5.53
C GLY A 112 -28.49 8.26 4.45
N GLY A 113 -28.63 9.52 3.98
CA GLY A 113 -29.56 9.88 2.91
C GLY A 113 -29.18 9.27 1.55
N ALA A 114 -27.88 9.16 1.25
CA ALA A 114 -27.41 8.50 0.02
C ALA A 114 -27.68 6.97 0.01
N GLY A 115 -27.77 6.33 1.18
CA GLY A 115 -28.09 4.91 1.29
C GLY A 115 -29.56 4.56 1.07
N GLY A 116 -30.48 5.50 1.36
CA GLY A 116 -31.93 5.28 1.25
C GLY A 116 -32.46 5.28 -0.19
N ILE A 117 -31.84 6.06 -1.09
CA ILE A 117 -32.33 6.21 -2.47
C ILE A 117 -32.04 4.96 -3.31
N PHE A 118 -31.00 4.19 -2.98
CA PHE A 118 -30.67 2.95 -3.69
C PHE A 118 -31.62 1.78 -3.37
N SER A 119 -32.33 1.79 -2.23
CA SER A 119 -33.18 0.66 -1.83
C SER A 119 -34.56 0.69 -2.53
N ALA A 120 -35.09 1.88 -2.83
CA ALA A 120 -36.39 2.02 -3.50
C ALA A 120 -36.36 1.67 -4.99
N VAL A 121 -35.21 1.81 -5.66
CA VAL A 121 -35.08 1.51 -7.10
C VAL A 121 -35.00 0.00 -7.36
N ASN A 122 -34.58 -0.80 -6.37
CA ASN A 122 -34.46 -2.26 -6.52
C ASN A 122 -35.78 -3.02 -6.32
N ALA A 123 -36.85 -2.35 -5.86
CA ALA A 123 -38.16 -2.97 -5.63
C ALA A 123 -39.07 -3.01 -6.88
N ALA A 124 -38.63 -2.42 -8.01
CA ALA A 124 -39.45 -2.25 -9.20
C ALA A 124 -38.97 -3.03 -10.44
N VAL A 125 -38.04 -3.99 -10.30
CA VAL A 125 -37.53 -4.76 -11.44
C VAL A 125 -38.21 -6.15 -11.48
N PRO A 126 -39.00 -6.48 -12.52
CA PRO A 126 -39.60 -7.80 -12.66
C PRO A 126 -38.54 -8.90 -12.82
N SER A 127 -38.81 -10.03 -12.18
CA SER A 127 -37.90 -11.13 -11.88
C SER A 127 -37.62 -12.08 -13.06
N GLU A 128 -36.98 -11.61 -14.12
CA GLU A 128 -36.67 -12.47 -15.28
C GLU A 128 -35.20 -12.46 -15.75
N VAL A 129 -34.28 -11.79 -15.04
CA VAL A 129 -32.86 -11.64 -15.48
C VAL A 129 -31.84 -12.14 -14.45
N GLN A 130 -32.18 -13.16 -13.65
CA GLN A 130 -31.27 -13.70 -12.62
C GLN A 130 -30.50 -14.97 -13.06
N ARG A 131 -29.94 -14.99 -14.29
CA ARG A 131 -29.06 -16.09 -14.72
C ARG A 131 -27.83 -15.71 -15.56
N SER A 132 -27.45 -14.44 -15.69
CA SER A 132 -26.38 -14.03 -16.62
C SER A 132 -25.34 -13.04 -16.05
N SER A 133 -25.04 -13.06 -14.75
CA SER A 133 -24.08 -12.11 -14.16
C SER A 133 -22.63 -12.63 -14.05
N ALA A 134 -22.38 -13.92 -14.31
CA ALA A 134 -21.02 -14.48 -14.26
C ALA A 134 -20.21 -14.29 -15.55
N GLN A 135 -20.82 -13.82 -16.64
CA GLN A 135 -20.16 -13.71 -17.95
C GLN A 135 -19.78 -12.27 -18.37
N TYR A 136 -20.11 -11.25 -17.57
CA TYR A 136 -19.89 -9.84 -17.94
C TYR A 136 -18.64 -9.17 -17.32
N LEU A 137 -17.72 -9.94 -16.74
CA LEU A 137 -16.42 -9.45 -16.25
C LEU A 137 -15.29 -9.54 -17.29
N SER A 138 -15.62 -9.45 -18.58
CA SER A 138 -14.62 -9.33 -19.65
C SER A 138 -14.90 -8.10 -20.51
N GLY A 139 -14.45 -6.93 -20.05
CA GLY A 139 -14.49 -5.73 -20.89
C GLY A 139 -14.31 -4.42 -20.12
N PHE A 140 -13.07 -4.04 -19.82
CA PHE A 140 -12.74 -2.68 -19.34
C PHE A 140 -12.84 -1.59 -20.43
N ASN A 141 -13.49 -1.87 -21.57
CA ASN A 141 -13.55 -0.97 -22.72
C ASN A 141 -14.70 0.05 -22.68
N GLU A 142 -15.54 0.06 -21.64
CA GLU A 142 -16.77 0.87 -21.64
C GLU A 142 -16.72 2.16 -20.82
N PHE A 143 -15.59 2.49 -20.18
CA PHE A 143 -15.43 3.78 -19.49
C PHE A 143 -14.98 4.90 -20.45
N LYS A 144 -15.82 5.23 -21.43
CA LYS A 144 -15.72 6.48 -22.20
C LYS A 144 -16.63 7.54 -21.57
N GLY A 145 -16.11 8.30 -20.61
CA GLY A 145 -16.82 9.48 -20.12
C GLY A 145 -16.54 9.90 -18.69
N VAL A 146 -15.34 9.65 -18.14
CA VAL A 146 -15.01 10.20 -16.82
C VAL A 146 -14.61 11.68 -17.01
N PRO A 147 -15.31 12.65 -16.39
CA PRO A 147 -14.93 14.05 -16.52
C PRO A 147 -13.52 14.27 -15.96
N SER A 148 -12.69 15.02 -16.70
CA SER A 148 -11.25 15.18 -16.46
C SER A 148 -10.81 15.63 -15.05
N PRO A 149 -11.61 16.32 -14.21
CA PRO A 149 -11.21 16.65 -12.85
C PRO A 149 -11.75 15.69 -11.78
N SER A 150 -12.21 14.48 -12.14
CA SER A 150 -12.72 13.52 -11.15
C SER A 150 -11.61 12.68 -10.51
N VAL A 151 -11.83 12.32 -9.24
CA VAL A 151 -10.96 11.43 -8.46
C VAL A 151 -10.77 10.07 -9.15
N ALA A 152 -11.81 9.58 -9.83
CA ALA A 152 -11.76 8.35 -10.62
C ALA A 152 -10.74 8.43 -11.78
N ALA A 153 -10.65 9.57 -12.47
CA ALA A 153 -9.66 9.77 -13.52
C ALA A 153 -8.23 9.80 -12.97
N SER A 154 -8.02 10.41 -11.80
CA SER A 154 -6.72 10.41 -11.12
C SER A 154 -6.30 8.99 -10.69
N TYR A 155 -7.23 8.20 -10.14
CA TYR A 155 -6.98 6.83 -9.73
C TYR A 155 -6.60 5.94 -10.93
N LEU A 156 -7.33 6.04 -12.04
CA LEU A 156 -7.04 5.28 -13.26
C LEU A 156 -5.68 5.66 -13.85
N LYS A 157 -5.31 6.95 -13.83
CA LYS A 157 -3.99 7.40 -14.30
C LYS A 157 -2.84 6.79 -13.48
N VAL A 158 -2.97 6.76 -12.15
CA VAL A 158 -1.96 6.18 -11.26
C VAL A 158 -1.83 4.67 -11.47
N MET A 159 -2.94 3.97 -11.74
CA MET A 159 -2.90 2.54 -12.03
C MET A 159 -2.24 2.24 -13.39
N ASN A 160 -2.52 3.06 -14.42
CA ASN A 160 -1.95 2.85 -15.75
C ASN A 160 -0.42 3.06 -15.79
N ASP A 161 0.09 4.07 -15.06
CA ASP A 161 1.55 4.30 -14.94
C ASP A 161 2.27 3.17 -14.20
N ARG A 162 1.58 2.43 -13.32
CA ARG A 162 2.14 1.28 -12.61
C ARG A 162 2.17 -0.01 -13.42
N SER A 163 1.32 -0.15 -14.44
CA SER A 163 1.30 -1.31 -15.33
C SER A 163 2.26 -1.21 -16.52
N ALA A 164 2.94 -0.07 -16.69
CA ALA A 164 3.92 0.16 -17.76
C ALA A 164 5.38 -0.10 -17.35
N VAL A 165 5.59 -0.74 -16.18
CA VAL A 165 6.89 -1.20 -15.64
C VAL A 165 6.81 -2.70 -15.39
#